data_AF-A0A6C0K8M5-F1
#
_entry.id   AF-A0A6C0K8M5-F1
#
_cell.length_a   1.000
_cell.length_b   1.000
_cell.length_c   1.000
_cell.angle_alpha   90.00
_cell.angle_beta   90.00
_cell.angle_gamma   90.00
#
_symmetry.space_group_name_H-M   'P 1'
#
loop_
_entity.id
_entity.type
_entity.pdbx_description
1 polymer ?
#
loop_
_entity_poly.entity_id
_entity_poly.type
_entity_poly.pdbx_seq_one_letter_code
_entity_poly.pdbx_strand_id
1 'polypeptide(L)'
;MYPYVVEFLGTLLFVGTVAFTGNPLYIIASLAVAIGLGGKISGGHFNPAISTWAWLAGKLPTNTFGLYVGAQLAAAALVWILHNVM
;
A
#
# COMPACT_ATOMS: atom_id res chain seq x y z
N MET A 1 -11.08 2.86 11.13
CA MET A 1 -10.15 4.01 11.11
C MET A 1 -8.70 3.54 10.92
N TYR A 2 -8.19 2.59 11.69
CA TYR A 2 -6.82 2.07 11.54
C TYR A 2 -6.47 1.39 10.20
N PRO A 3 -7.36 0.64 9.52
CA PRO A 3 -6.93 -0.18 8.38
C PRO A 3 -6.44 0.60 7.16
N TYR A 4 -7.11 1.71 6.78
CA TYR A 4 -6.67 2.52 5.63
C TYR A 4 -5.41 3.34 5.93
N VAL A 5 -5.13 3.68 7.21
CA VAL A 5 -3.85 4.29 7.60
C VAL A 5 -2.72 3.27 7.44
N VAL A 6 -2.96 2.02 7.81
CA VAL A 6 -2.00 0.92 7.58
C VAL A 6 -1.76 0.73 6.08
N GLU A 7 -2.81 0.72 5.27
CA GLU A 7 -2.70 0.67 3.80
C GLU A 7 -1.88 1.84 3.24
N PHE A 8 -2.10 3.06 3.72
CA PHE A 8 -1.30 4.22 3.35
C PHE A 8 0.18 4.04 3.70
N LEU A 9 0.50 3.71 4.95
CA LEU A 9 1.89 3.59 5.43
C LEU A 9 2.64 2.43 4.78
N GLY A 10 1.99 1.28 4.59
CA GLY A 10 2.59 0.13 3.91
C GLY A 10 2.83 0.41 2.43
N THR A 11 1.89 1.09 1.76
CA THR A 11 2.08 1.52 0.36
C THR A 11 3.18 2.58 0.25
N LEU A 12 3.28 3.51 1.21
CA LEU A 12 4.32 4.53 1.26
C LEU A 12 5.72 3.89 1.33
N LEU A 13 5.88 2.89 2.21
CA LEU A 13 7.13 2.11 2.33
C LEU A 13 7.43 1.35 1.03
N PHE A 14 6.45 0.63 0.49
CA PHE A 14 6.61 -0.19 -0.70
C PHE A 14 6.96 0.66 -1.94
N VAL A 15 6.13 1.64 -2.27
CA VAL A 15 6.32 2.52 -3.44
C VAL A 15 7.53 3.44 -3.24
N GLY A 16 7.80 3.90 -2.01
CA GLY A 16 9.02 4.63 -1.69
C GLY A 16 10.26 3.81 -1.99
N THR A 17 10.28 2.54 -1.60
CA THR A 17 11.41 1.65 -1.90
C THR A 17 11.60 1.45 -3.41
N VAL A 18 10.51 1.35 -4.18
CA VAL A 18 10.56 1.32 -5.65
C VAL A 18 11.22 2.59 -6.19
N ALA A 19 10.74 3.77 -5.79
CA ALA A 19 11.18 5.05 -6.33
C ALA A 19 12.64 5.37 -5.99
N PHE A 20 13.05 5.19 -4.73
CA PHE A 20 14.36 5.66 -4.25
C PHE A 20 15.49 4.64 -4.40
N THR A 21 15.18 3.35 -4.61
CA THR A 21 16.22 2.31 -4.68
C THR A 21 16.28 1.59 -6.01
N GLY A 22 15.13 1.34 -6.65
CA GLY A 22 15.04 0.46 -7.84
C GLY A 22 15.54 -0.98 -7.62
N ASN A 23 15.94 -1.36 -6.39
CA ASN A 23 16.56 -2.65 -6.11
C ASN A 23 15.47 -3.71 -5.85
N PRO A 24 15.39 -4.80 -6.65
CA PRO A 24 14.33 -5.80 -6.52
C PRO A 24 14.27 -6.46 -5.13
N LEU A 25 15.41 -6.70 -4.49
CA LEU A 25 15.45 -7.34 -3.17
C LEU A 25 14.87 -6.44 -2.09
N TYR A 26 15.18 -5.15 -2.12
CA TYR A 26 14.65 -4.18 -1.17
C TYR A 26 13.15 -3.97 -1.38
N ILE A 27 12.70 -3.93 -2.63
CA ILE A 27 11.28 -3.82 -2.96
C ILE A 27 10.50 -4.98 -2.36
N ILE A 28 10.95 -6.23 -2.56
CA ILE A 28 10.29 -7.42 -1.99
C ILE A 28 10.36 -7.41 -0.46
N ALA A 29 11.51 -7.07 0.12
CA ALA A 29 11.67 -6.98 1.57
C ALA A 29 10.72 -5.92 2.19
N SER A 30 10.59 -4.76 1.55
CA SER A 30 9.72 -3.68 2.01
C SER A 30 8.25 -4.09 2.05
N LEU A 31 7.78 -4.80 1.02
CA LEU A 31 6.43 -5.35 0.97
C LEU A 31 6.23 -6.44 2.04
N ALA A 32 7.20 -7.35 2.20
CA ALA A 32 7.15 -8.40 3.23
C ALA A 32 7.06 -7.80 4.65
N VAL A 33 7.84 -6.75 4.93
CA VAL A 33 7.79 -6.02 6.21
C VAL A 33 6.44 -5.34 6.40
N ALA A 34 5.92 -4.64 5.38
CA ALA A 34 4.61 -4.01 5.45
C ALA A 34 3.50 -5.02 5.77
N ILE A 35 3.52 -6.19 5.12
CA ILE A 35 2.55 -7.28 5.38
C ILE A 35 2.74 -7.86 6.78
N GLY A 36 3.98 -8.10 7.21
CA GLY A 36 4.27 -8.63 8.54
C GLY A 36 3.76 -7.74 9.67
N LEU A 37 3.89 -6.42 9.52
CA LEU A 37 3.47 -5.44 10.52
C LEU A 37 1.97 -5.10 10.42
N GLY A 38 1.45 -4.92 9.21
CA GLY A 38 0.13 -4.36 8.96
C GLY A 38 -0.95 -5.37 8.52
N GLY A 39 -0.56 -6.58 8.13
CA GLY A 39 -1.44 -7.56 7.51
C GLY A 39 -2.60 -8.00 8.41
N LYS A 40 -2.37 -8.18 9.72
CA LYS A 40 -3.45 -8.53 10.67
C LYS A 40 -4.45 -7.39 10.91
N ILE A 41 -4.10 -6.15 10.54
CA ILE A 41 -4.92 -4.95 10.78
C ILE A 41 -5.73 -4.57 9.53
N SER A 42 -5.13 -4.72 8.35
CA SER A 42 -5.71 -4.25 7.08
C SER A 42 -5.90 -5.35 6.03
N GLY A 43 -5.39 -6.56 6.25
CA GLY A 43 -5.26 -7.54 5.17
C GLY A 43 -4.01 -7.35 4.31
N GLY A 44 -3.30 -6.21 4.45
CA GLY A 44 -1.99 -5.97 3.88
C GLY A 44 -1.98 -5.96 2.36
N HIS A 45 -2.92 -5.25 1.75
CA HIS A 45 -3.04 -5.21 0.30
C HIS A 45 -1.93 -4.35 -0.32
N PHE A 46 -1.75 -3.14 0.22
CA PHE A 46 -0.76 -2.12 -0.18
C PHE A 46 -0.68 -1.86 -1.69
N ASN A 47 -1.78 -2.15 -2.39
CA ASN A 47 -1.85 -2.20 -3.84
C ASN A 47 -3.33 -2.12 -4.30
N PRO A 48 -3.69 -1.15 -5.16
CA PRO A 48 -5.04 -1.02 -5.70
C PRO A 48 -5.52 -2.24 -6.47
N ALA A 49 -4.64 -2.93 -7.21
CA ALA A 49 -4.98 -4.13 -7.96
C ALA A 49 -5.35 -5.30 -7.02
N ILE A 50 -4.60 -5.47 -5.92
CA ILE A 50 -4.91 -6.49 -4.91
C ILE A 50 -6.23 -6.15 -4.20
N SER A 51 -6.46 -4.89 -3.86
CA SER A 51 -7.73 -4.45 -3.25
C SER A 51 -8.92 -4.64 -4.19
N THR A 52 -8.72 -4.39 -5.49
CA THR A 52 -9.74 -4.62 -6.52
C THR A 52 -10.05 -6.10 -6.65
N TRP A 53 -9.04 -6.97 -6.72
CA TRP A 53 -9.23 -8.41 -6.71
C TRP A 53 -9.98 -8.88 -5.46
N ALA A 54 -9.58 -8.42 -4.27
CA ALA A 54 -10.22 -8.80 -3.02
C ALA A 54 -11.68 -8.34 -2.97
N TRP A 55 -11.98 -7.14 -3.48
CA TRP A 55 -13.35 -6.63 -3.61
C TRP A 55 -14.20 -7.47 -4.57
N LEU A 56 -13.70 -7.74 -5.77
CA LEU A 56 -14.38 -8.60 -6.75
C LEU A 56 -14.59 -10.03 -6.24
N ALA A 57 -13.67 -10.54 -5.43
CA ALA A 57 -13.77 -11.85 -4.79
C ALA A 57 -14.71 -11.88 -3.57
N GLY A 58 -15.38 -10.76 -3.23
CA GLY A 58 -16.25 -10.66 -2.05
C GLY A 58 -15.51 -10.68 -0.71
N LYS A 59 -14.18 -10.49 -0.71
CA LYS A 59 -13.31 -10.51 0.47
C LYS A 59 -13.09 -9.13 1.09
N LEU A 60 -13.42 -8.06 0.36
CA LEU A 60 -13.30 -6.68 0.83
C LEU A 60 -14.66 -5.97 0.68
N PRO A 61 -15.23 -5.41 1.76
CA PRO A 61 -16.48 -4.64 1.66
C PRO A 61 -16.35 -3.40 0.77
N THR A 62 -17.38 -3.07 0.00
CA THR A 62 -17.37 -1.94 -0.96
C THR A 62 -17.05 -0.59 -0.31
N ASN A 63 -17.56 -0.34 0.91
CA ASN A 63 -17.25 0.87 1.67
C ASN A 63 -15.77 0.96 2.09
N THR A 64 -15.12 -0.18 2.31
CA THR A 64 -13.70 -0.26 2.67
C THR A 64 -12.80 -0.17 1.44
N PHE A 65 -13.22 -0.75 0.31
CA PHE A 65 -12.49 -0.75 -0.95
C PHE A 65 -12.08 0.67 -1.39
N GLY A 66 -13.04 1.60 -1.44
CA GLY A 66 -12.76 2.98 -1.83
C GLY A 66 -11.73 3.66 -0.94
N LEU A 67 -11.80 3.42 0.38
CA LEU A 67 -10.83 3.97 1.35
C LEU A 67 -9.43 3.36 1.18
N TYR A 68 -9.34 2.07 0.86
CA TYR A 68 -8.06 1.39 0.64
C TYR A 68 -7.38 1.93 -0.62
N VAL A 69 -8.11 1.96 -1.73
CA VAL A 69 -7.58 2.48 -3.00
C VAL A 69 -7.20 3.96 -2.84
N GLY A 70 -8.05 4.77 -2.19
CA GLY A 70 -7.74 6.16 -1.91
C GLY A 70 -6.46 6.33 -1.09
N ALA A 71 -6.28 5.53 -0.02
CA ALA A 71 -5.08 5.55 0.80
C ALA A 71 -3.82 5.12 0.03
N GLN A 72 -3.90 4.04 -0.76
CA GLN A 72 -2.78 3.53 -1.56
C GLN A 72 -2.36 4.55 -2.63
N LEU A 73 -3.32 5.16 -3.34
CA LEU A 73 -3.06 6.19 -4.34
C LEU A 73 -2.50 7.48 -3.71
N ALA A 74 -3.02 7.89 -2.54
CA ALA A 74 -2.47 9.03 -1.82
C ALA A 74 -1.02 8.81 -1.38
N ALA A 75 -0.68 7.60 -0.94
CA ALA A 75 0.70 7.23 -0.61
C ALA A 75 1.61 7.32 -1.83
N ALA A 76 1.18 6.77 -2.98
CA ALA A 76 1.93 6.87 -4.24
C ALA A 76 2.14 8.33 -4.68
N ALA A 77 1.10 9.17 -4.56
CA ALA A 77 1.20 10.60 -4.85
C ALA A 77 2.21 11.30 -3.93
N LEU A 78 2.21 10.97 -2.63
CA LEU A 78 3.19 11.52 -1.69
C LEU A 78 4.62 11.07 -2.03
N VAL A 79 4.84 9.78 -2.36
CA VAL A 79 6.16 9.31 -2.81
C VAL A 79 6.62 10.05 -4.04
N TRP A 80 5.74 10.26 -5.03
CA TRP A 80 6.08 11.04 -6.21
C TRP A 80 6.51 12.46 -5.84
N ILE A 81 5.77 13.16 -4.96
CA ILE A 81 6.18 14.49 -4.49
C ILE A 81 7.57 14.44 -3.86
N LEU A 82 7.80 13.52 -2.91
CA LEU A 82 9.06 13.39 -2.18
C LEU A 82 10.24 13.08 -3.10
N HIS A 83 10.04 12.22 -4.09
CA HIS A 83 11.09 11.84 -5.05
C HIS A 83 11.49 12.98 -6.01
N ASN A 84 10.61 13.96 -6.24
CA ASN A 84 10.92 15.09 -7.12
C ASN A 84 11.52 16.30 -6.38
N VAL A 85 11.49 16.32 -5.05
CA VAL A 85 12.03 17.44 -4.24
C VAL A 85 13.35 17.10 -3.54
N MET A 86 13.78 15.83 -3.61
CA MET A 86 15.05 15.32 -3.07
C MET A 86 16.02 15.02 -4.20
#